data_AF-A0A6A4N095-F1
#
_entry.id   AF-A0A6A4N095-F1
#
_cell.length_a   1.000
_cell.length_b   1.000
_cell.length_c   1.000
_cell.angle_alpha   90.00
_cell.angle_beta   90.00
_cell.angle_gamma   90.00
#
_symmetry.space_group_name_H-M   'P 1'
#
loop_
_entity.id
_entity.type
_entity.pdbx_description
1 polymer ?
#
loop_
_entity_poly.entity_id
_entity_poly.type
_entity_poly.pdbx_seq_one_letter_code
_entity_poly.pdbx_strand_id
1 'polypeptide(L)'
;MQSRVLHLEEGKERMNQTKGLPLRLLRLFMMFIAVCVVFSIISMYTIKHFRIGSVVTTMNSKLQPCYKEPEDGLFEKWIKPHSNLIHNMSDKQLLWRASFVPRIKKYPYKRVPKIAFMFLTKGPLPLAPLWERFLKGHEKLYSIYIHSLPSYQARFPPSSVFYKRQIPSQACFEVLTRFSYH
;
A
#
# COMPACT_ATOMS: atom_id res chain seq x y z
N MET A 1 15.67 -85.33 45.27
CA MET A 1 16.21 -84.36 46.25
C MET A 1 16.58 -83.11 45.46
N GLN A 2 15.73 -82.07 45.44
CA GLN A 2 15.72 -80.92 46.39
C GLN A 2 16.54 -79.77 45.77
N SER A 3 15.95 -78.85 44.98
CA SER A 3 15.11 -77.67 45.30
C SER A 3 15.81 -76.54 46.06
N ARG A 4 15.56 -75.31 45.56
CA ARG A 4 15.74 -73.93 46.08
C ARG A 4 16.98 -73.14 45.61
N VAL A 5 16.95 -71.83 45.32
CA VAL A 5 15.92 -70.76 45.31
C VAL A 5 16.54 -69.52 44.61
N LEU A 6 15.81 -68.89 43.68
CA LEU A 6 15.50 -67.44 43.52
C LEU A 6 16.55 -66.35 43.89
N HIS A 7 16.87 -65.47 42.92
CA HIS A 7 17.09 -64.00 43.11
C HIS A 7 17.12 -63.33 41.71
N LEU A 8 16.05 -62.69 41.20
CA LEU A 8 15.55 -61.32 41.43
C LEU A 8 16.31 -60.23 40.63
N GLU A 9 15.54 -59.47 39.84
CA GLU A 9 15.77 -58.10 39.32
C GLU A 9 16.82 -57.92 38.20
N GLU A 10 16.74 -56.97 37.25
CA GLU A 10 15.78 -55.95 36.84
C GLU A 10 16.49 -55.16 35.71
N GLY A 11 15.73 -54.58 34.78
CA GLY A 11 16.04 -53.26 34.23
C GLY A 11 17.20 -53.11 33.23
N LYS A 12 16.83 -52.73 31.99
CA LYS A 12 17.20 -51.39 31.52
C LYS A 12 16.29 -50.95 30.38
N GLU A 13 15.33 -50.10 30.71
CA GLU A 13 14.58 -49.33 29.73
C GLU A 13 15.53 -48.55 28.81
N ARG A 14 15.23 -48.58 27.52
CA ARG A 14 15.71 -47.62 26.52
C ARG A 14 15.13 -46.25 26.87
N MET A 15 15.76 -45.54 27.80
CA MET A 15 15.42 -44.15 28.05
C MET A 15 16.69 -43.32 28.30
N ASN A 16 16.78 -42.23 27.54
CA ASN A 16 17.63 -41.06 27.75
C ASN A 16 19.14 -41.21 27.47
N GLN A 17 19.50 -41.01 26.20
CA GLN A 17 20.74 -40.29 25.89
C GLN A 17 20.44 -38.90 25.31
N THR A 18 19.82 -38.03 26.11
CA THR A 18 19.93 -36.57 25.92
C THR A 18 21.20 -36.08 26.62
N LYS A 19 22.35 -36.53 26.12
CA LYS A 19 23.66 -36.21 26.70
C LYS A 19 24.16 -34.87 26.16
N GLY A 20 24.17 -33.86 27.03
CA GLY A 20 25.23 -32.86 27.10
C GLY A 20 25.18 -31.61 26.21
N LEU A 21 24.21 -31.47 25.31
CA LEU A 21 24.09 -30.29 24.44
C LEU A 21 22.96 -29.24 24.73
N PRO A 22 22.15 -29.30 25.81
CA PRO A 22 21.07 -28.30 25.98
C PRO A 22 21.53 -27.02 26.66
N LEU A 23 22.56 -27.04 27.52
CA LEU A 23 22.85 -25.90 28.41
C LEU A 23 23.61 -24.75 27.72
N ARG A 24 24.54 -25.07 26.80
CA ARG A 24 25.27 -24.03 26.03
C ARG A 24 24.36 -23.31 25.04
N LEU A 25 23.49 -24.07 24.39
CA LEU A 25 22.51 -23.53 23.45
C LEU A 25 21.44 -22.71 24.19
N LEU A 26 20.94 -23.21 25.32
CA LEU A 26 20.04 -22.46 26.19
C LEU A 26 20.67 -21.14 26.64
N ARG A 27 21.95 -21.15 27.03
CA ARG A 27 22.68 -19.92 27.39
C ARG A 27 22.75 -18.91 26.24
N LEU A 28 22.97 -19.37 25.01
CA LEU A 28 22.96 -18.50 23.83
C LEU A 28 21.56 -17.95 23.51
N PHE A 29 20.52 -18.77 23.65
CA PHE A 29 19.14 -18.31 23.51
C PHE A 29 18.77 -17.25 24.54
N MET A 30 19.18 -17.42 25.80
CA MET A 30 18.94 -16.42 26.84
C MET A 30 19.67 -15.10 26.55
N MET A 31 20.90 -15.16 26.03
CA MET A 31 21.62 -13.96 25.57
C MET A 31 20.92 -13.28 24.40
N PHE A 32 20.43 -14.05 23.43
CA PHE A 32 19.69 -13.53 22.27
C PHE A 32 18.37 -12.86 22.69
N ILE A 33 17.60 -13.50 23.59
CA ILE A 33 16.36 -12.95 24.14
C ILE A 33 16.65 -11.63 24.87
N ALA A 34 17.71 -11.56 25.67
CA ALA A 34 18.08 -10.34 26.37
C ALA A 34 18.40 -9.19 25.39
N VAL A 35 19.12 -9.47 24.30
CA VAL A 35 19.41 -8.49 23.24
C VAL A 35 18.12 -8.03 22.55
N CYS A 36 17.21 -8.95 22.21
CA CYS A 36 15.92 -8.60 21.61
C CYS A 36 15.05 -7.72 22.50
N VAL A 37 15.03 -7.97 23.81
CA VAL A 37 14.29 -7.16 24.79
C VAL A 37 14.87 -5.75 24.87
N VAL A 38 16.20 -5.63 24.96
CA VAL A 38 16.88 -4.32 24.98
C VAL A 38 16.60 -3.53 23.70
N PHE A 39 16.71 -4.17 22.53
CA PHE A 39 16.39 -3.53 21.24
C PHE A 39 14.92 -3.08 21.17
N SER A 40 13.99 -3.89 21.67
CA SER A 40 12.56 -3.55 21.71
C SER A 40 12.29 -2.34 22.61
N ILE A 41 12.96 -2.24 23.77
CA ILE A 41 12.85 -1.08 24.67
C ILE A 41 13.41 0.18 24.00
N ILE A 42 14.56 0.10 23.33
CA ILE A 42 15.16 1.23 22.59
C ILE A 42 14.24 1.67 21.44
N SER A 43 13.69 0.72 20.68
CA SER A 43 12.72 1.00 19.61
C SER A 43 11.47 1.69 20.16
N MET A 44 10.95 1.26 21.30
CA MET A 44 9.81 1.89 21.94
C MET A 44 10.14 3.32 22.41
N TYR A 45 11.33 3.53 22.99
CA TYR A 45 11.77 4.84 23.50
C TYR A 45 12.01 5.85 22.38
N THR A 46 12.60 5.39 21.27
CA THR A 46 12.82 6.22 20.07
C THR A 46 11.52 6.59 19.38
N ILE A 47 10.55 5.67 19.24
CA ILE A 47 9.21 5.96 18.71
C ILE A 47 8.48 6.97 19.60
N LYS A 48 8.61 6.87 20.93
CA LYS A 48 7.98 7.80 21.87
C LYS A 48 8.59 9.20 21.81
N HIS A 49 9.91 9.32 21.68
CA HIS A 49 10.59 10.61 21.54
C HIS A 49 10.35 11.25 20.15
N PHE A 50 10.29 10.43 19.09
CA PHE A 50 10.03 10.90 17.72
C PHE A 50 8.58 11.40 17.54
N ARG A 51 7.61 10.80 18.25
CA ARG A 51 6.19 11.21 18.19
C ARG A 51 5.88 12.54 18.88
N ILE A 52 6.74 13.03 19.78
CA ILE A 52 6.63 14.38 20.37
C ILE A 52 7.16 15.47 19.42
N GLY A 53 7.99 15.13 18.43
CA GLY A 53 8.54 16.10 17.47
C GLY A 53 7.73 16.30 16.18
N SER A 54 6.76 15.43 15.87
CA SER A 54 6.07 15.45 14.56
C SER A 54 4.58 15.79 14.62
N VAL A 55 4.04 16.17 15.79
CA VAL A 55 2.63 16.56 15.95
C VAL A 55 2.54 17.82 16.79
N VAL A 56 2.90 18.95 16.18
CA VAL A 56 2.23 20.27 16.22
C VAL A 56 3.12 21.19 15.38
N THR A 57 3.05 21.03 14.06
CA THR A 57 3.31 22.16 13.17
C THR A 57 1.95 22.75 12.89
N THR A 58 1.50 23.66 13.75
CA THR A 58 0.34 24.52 13.51
C THR A 58 0.66 25.37 12.27
N MET A 59 0.34 24.84 11.09
CA MET A 59 0.35 25.63 9.86
C MET A 59 -0.85 26.56 9.93
N ASN A 60 -0.58 27.83 10.21
CA ASN A 60 -1.57 28.89 10.12
C ASN A 60 -1.83 29.17 8.63
N SER A 61 -2.55 28.27 7.95
CA SER A 61 -2.96 28.50 6.57
C SER A 61 -4.13 29.47 6.59
N LYS A 62 -3.90 30.67 6.05
CA LYS A 62 -4.95 31.61 5.65
C LYS A 62 -5.87 30.89 4.65
N LEU A 63 -6.90 30.20 5.15
CA LEU A 63 -7.92 29.58 4.31
C LEU A 63 -8.75 30.71 3.72
N GLN A 64 -8.51 30.97 2.44
CA GLN A 64 -9.33 31.85 1.62
C GLN A 64 -10.76 31.29 1.54
N PRO A 65 -11.81 32.13 1.61
CA PRO A 65 -13.19 31.66 1.71
C PRO A 65 -13.60 30.80 0.51
N CYS A 66 -14.31 29.72 0.83
CA CYS A 66 -14.81 28.70 -0.09
C CYS A 66 -15.76 29.32 -1.13
N TYR A 67 -15.51 29.07 -2.42
CA TYR A 67 -16.41 29.43 -3.51
C TYR A 67 -17.71 28.63 -3.38
N LYS A 68 -18.86 29.31 -3.25
CA LYS A 68 -20.17 28.67 -3.30
C LYS A 68 -20.63 28.65 -4.76
N GLU A 69 -20.68 27.47 -5.35
CA GLU A 69 -21.31 27.25 -6.66
C GLU A 69 -22.74 26.69 -6.45
N PRO A 70 -23.73 26.99 -7.33
CA PRO A 70 -25.14 26.88 -7.00
C PRO A 70 -25.68 25.46 -6.82
N GLU A 71 -26.65 25.41 -5.91
CA GLU A 71 -27.43 24.33 -5.28
C GLU A 71 -27.94 23.11 -6.07
N ASP A 72 -28.08 23.12 -7.40
CA ASP A 72 -29.23 22.36 -7.94
C ASP A 72 -28.79 21.16 -8.80
N GLY A 73 -28.55 20.02 -8.14
CA GLY A 73 -28.29 18.71 -8.78
C GLY A 73 -26.83 18.23 -8.76
N LEU A 74 -25.94 18.99 -8.12
CA LEU A 74 -24.52 18.68 -8.04
C LEU A 74 -24.27 17.42 -7.17
N PHE A 75 -24.97 17.27 -6.03
CA PHE A 75 -24.71 16.22 -5.01
C PHE A 75 -24.78 14.79 -5.56
N GLU A 76 -25.75 14.48 -6.43
CA GLU A 76 -25.85 13.16 -7.07
C GLU A 76 -24.71 12.91 -8.07
N LYS A 77 -24.26 13.96 -8.77
CA LYS A 77 -23.08 13.90 -9.66
C LYS A 77 -21.79 13.67 -8.86
N TRP A 78 -21.73 14.10 -7.60
CA TRP A 78 -20.59 13.90 -6.71
C TRP A 78 -20.56 12.50 -6.09
N ILE A 79 -21.72 11.96 -5.74
CA ILE A 79 -21.81 10.65 -5.08
C ILE A 79 -21.60 9.52 -6.08
N LYS A 80 -22.08 9.67 -7.32
CA LYS A 80 -21.98 8.64 -8.35
C LYS A 80 -20.64 8.75 -9.10
N PRO A 81 -19.84 7.67 -9.16
CA PRO A 81 -18.62 7.69 -9.98
C PRO A 81 -19.01 7.94 -11.44
N HIS A 82 -18.41 8.96 -12.06
CA HIS A 82 -18.64 9.28 -13.46
C HIS A 82 -18.23 8.08 -14.34
N SER A 83 -19.05 7.76 -15.33
CA SER A 83 -18.75 6.70 -16.31
C SER A 83 -17.53 7.05 -17.17
N ASN A 84 -17.29 8.34 -17.37
CA ASN A 84 -16.12 8.86 -18.06
C ASN A 84 -15.00 9.14 -17.06
N LEU A 85 -13.89 8.43 -17.20
CA LEU A 85 -12.68 8.60 -16.37
C LEU A 85 -11.96 9.93 -16.62
N ILE A 86 -12.25 10.58 -17.75
CA ILE A 86 -11.68 11.88 -18.12
C ILE A 86 -12.60 12.98 -17.58
N HIS A 87 -12.14 13.70 -16.56
CA HIS A 87 -12.79 14.90 -16.07
C HIS A 87 -12.22 16.16 -16.75
N ASN A 88 -13.07 17.16 -16.99
CA ASN A 88 -12.64 18.50 -17.39
C ASN A 88 -12.63 19.43 -16.17
N MET A 89 -11.76 19.14 -15.19
CA MET A 89 -11.64 19.90 -13.94
C MET A 89 -10.25 20.48 -13.81
N SER A 90 -10.14 21.68 -13.24
CA SER A 90 -8.84 22.31 -12.96
C SER A 90 -8.19 21.72 -11.71
N ASP A 91 -6.87 21.81 -11.59
CA ASP A 91 -6.13 21.28 -10.44
C ASP A 91 -6.60 21.88 -9.11
N LYS A 92 -6.99 23.15 -9.09
CA LYS A 92 -7.56 23.80 -7.90
C LYS A 92 -8.87 23.13 -7.48
N GLN A 93 -9.72 22.80 -8.44
CA GLN A 93 -10.94 22.05 -8.17
C GLN A 93 -10.60 20.65 -7.69
N LEU A 94 -9.68 19.93 -8.35
CA LEU A 94 -9.27 18.57 -7.92
C LEU A 94 -8.70 18.54 -6.50
N LEU A 95 -7.84 19.50 -6.17
CA LEU A 95 -7.26 19.61 -4.84
C LEU A 95 -8.34 19.89 -3.79
N TRP A 96 -9.24 20.84 -4.07
CA TRP A 96 -10.37 21.12 -3.21
C TRP A 96 -11.25 19.88 -3.00
N ARG A 97 -11.51 19.12 -4.06
CA ARG A 97 -12.27 17.86 -3.99
C ARG A 97 -11.56 16.80 -3.14
N ALA A 98 -10.26 16.62 -3.35
CA ALA A 98 -9.44 15.66 -2.61
C ALA A 98 -9.28 16.04 -1.14
N SER A 99 -9.46 17.33 -0.79
CA SER A 99 -9.40 17.81 0.59
C SER A 99 -10.62 17.43 1.44
N PHE A 100 -11.73 17.01 0.83
CA PHE A 100 -12.92 16.61 1.58
C PHE A 100 -12.82 15.21 2.15
N VAL A 101 -13.22 15.07 3.41
CA VAL A 101 -13.43 13.78 4.06
C VAL A 101 -14.88 13.34 3.83
N PRO A 102 -15.14 12.24 3.09
CA PRO A 102 -16.50 11.76 2.88
C PRO A 102 -17.10 11.27 4.21
N ARG A 103 -18.15 11.95 4.70
CA ARG A 103 -18.90 11.55 5.92
C ARG A 103 -20.09 10.63 5.62
N ILE A 104 -20.15 10.05 4.43
CA ILE A 104 -21.28 9.24 3.95
C ILE A 104 -21.26 7.87 4.65
N LYS A 105 -22.28 7.58 5.46
CA LYS A 105 -22.43 6.29 6.19
C LYS A 105 -22.93 5.15 5.30
N LYS A 106 -23.79 5.44 4.33
CA LYS A 106 -24.39 4.46 3.41
C LYS A 106 -24.46 5.06 2.01
N TYR A 107 -23.94 4.35 1.02
CA TYR A 107 -23.98 4.79 -0.38
C TYR A 107 -25.26 4.30 -1.06
N PRO A 108 -25.81 5.07 -2.03
CA PRO A 108 -27.01 4.68 -2.78
C PRO A 108 -26.75 3.54 -3.79
N TYR A 109 -25.55 2.95 -3.78
CA TYR A 109 -25.15 1.83 -4.64
C TYR A 109 -24.23 0.88 -3.88
N LYS A 110 -24.20 -0.39 -4.31
CA LYS A 110 -23.29 -1.41 -3.76
C LYS A 110 -21.85 -1.05 -4.13
N ARG A 111 -21.05 -0.70 -3.12
CA ARG A 111 -19.60 -0.52 -3.29
C ARG A 111 -18.94 -1.89 -3.32
N VAL A 112 -18.30 -2.18 -4.44
CA VAL A 112 -17.38 -3.32 -4.55
C VAL A 112 -15.98 -2.78 -4.27
N PRO A 113 -15.25 -3.32 -3.29
CA PRO A 113 -13.84 -2.99 -3.09
C PRO A 113 -13.06 -3.26 -4.40
N LYS A 114 -12.29 -2.27 -4.85
CA LYS A 114 -11.47 -2.37 -6.07
C LYS A 114 -10.02 -2.10 -5.76
N ILE A 115 -9.13 -2.80 -6.44
CA ILE A 115 -7.69 -2.55 -6.41
C ILE A 115 -7.34 -1.50 -7.48
N ALA A 116 -6.57 -0.47 -7.11
CA ALA A 116 -6.08 0.53 -8.05
C ALA A 116 -4.66 0.18 -8.49
N PHE A 117 -4.48 -0.12 -9.78
CA PHE A 117 -3.16 -0.28 -10.40
C PHE A 117 -2.73 1.04 -11.03
N MET A 118 -1.56 1.54 -10.65
CA MET A 118 -0.96 2.75 -11.21
C MET A 118 0.34 2.39 -11.93
N PHE A 119 0.36 2.60 -13.23
CA PHE A 119 1.53 2.36 -14.08
C PHE A 119 2.19 3.67 -14.45
N LEU A 120 3.44 3.85 -14.01
CA LEU A 120 4.28 4.99 -14.33
C LEU A 120 5.28 4.56 -15.39
N THR A 121 5.18 5.14 -16.59
CA THR A 121 5.96 4.69 -17.75
C THR A 121 6.49 5.88 -18.52
N LYS A 122 7.63 5.77 -19.20
CA LYS A 122 8.10 6.83 -20.12
C LYS A 122 7.51 6.66 -21.53
N GLY A 123 7.16 5.44 -21.92
CA GLY A 123 6.62 5.15 -23.25
C GLY A 123 5.63 3.98 -23.18
N PRO A 124 5.74 2.96 -24.05
CA PRO A 124 4.83 1.82 -24.03
C PRO A 124 4.86 1.08 -22.69
N LEU A 125 3.68 0.61 -22.27
CA LEU A 125 3.52 -0.09 -21.01
C LEU A 125 4.29 -1.43 -21.06
N PRO A 126 5.34 -1.60 -20.22
CA PRO A 126 6.08 -2.85 -20.20
C PRO A 126 5.16 -4.00 -19.78
N LEU A 127 5.38 -5.17 -20.38
CA LEU A 127 4.60 -6.38 -20.11
C LEU A 127 3.08 -6.23 -20.32
N ALA A 128 2.64 -5.26 -21.14
CA ALA A 128 1.21 -5.06 -21.42
C ALA A 128 0.47 -6.36 -21.77
N PRO A 129 0.97 -7.26 -22.64
CA PRO A 129 0.26 -8.51 -22.97
C PRO A 129 0.08 -9.45 -21.77
N LEU A 130 1.02 -9.46 -20.82
CA LEU A 130 0.92 -10.25 -19.59
C LEU A 130 -0.17 -9.68 -18.67
N TRP A 131 -0.13 -8.36 -18.48
CA TRP A 131 -1.12 -7.66 -17.67
C TRP A 131 -2.53 -7.77 -18.26
N GLU A 132 -2.69 -7.76 -19.59
CA GLU A 132 -3.98 -8.00 -20.24
C GLU A 132 -4.54 -9.38 -19.86
N ARG A 133 -3.70 -10.43 -19.88
CA ARG A 133 -4.12 -11.78 -19.48
C ARG A 133 -4.44 -11.87 -17.99
N PHE A 134 -3.63 -11.25 -17.14
CA PHE A 134 -3.82 -11.24 -15.69
C PHE A 134 -5.12 -10.54 -15.27
N LEU A 135 -5.48 -9.47 -15.97
CA LEU A 135 -6.62 -8.62 -15.62
C LEU A 135 -7.92 -9.05 -16.32
N LYS A 136 -7.84 -9.89 -17.37
CA LYS A 136 -9.00 -10.35 -18.12
C LYS A 136 -10.02 -11.08 -17.21
N GLY A 137 -11.29 -10.71 -17.32
CA GLY A 137 -12.38 -11.31 -16.55
C GLY A 137 -12.56 -10.76 -15.13
N HIS A 138 -11.72 -9.80 -14.72
CA HIS A 138 -11.77 -9.19 -13.39
C HIS A 138 -12.08 -7.68 -13.43
N GLU A 139 -12.66 -7.18 -14.52
CA GLU A 139 -12.82 -5.75 -14.83
C GLU A 139 -13.60 -4.97 -13.76
N LYS A 140 -14.42 -5.67 -12.96
CA LYS A 140 -15.20 -5.07 -11.86
C LYS A 140 -14.42 -4.90 -10.56
N LEU A 141 -13.29 -5.58 -10.41
CA LEU A 141 -12.51 -5.67 -9.16
C LEU A 141 -11.26 -4.78 -9.17
N TYR A 142 -10.96 -4.11 -10.28
CA TYR A 142 -9.82 -3.21 -10.35
C TYR A 142 -10.12 -1.93 -11.14
N SER A 143 -9.24 -0.96 -10.97
CA SER A 143 -9.13 0.25 -11.77
C SER A 143 -7.68 0.41 -12.20
N ILE A 144 -7.44 0.74 -13.47
CA ILE A 144 -6.09 0.99 -14.00
C ILE A 144 -5.93 2.47 -14.28
N TYR A 145 -4.79 3.02 -13.90
CA TYR A 145 -4.34 4.37 -14.18
C TYR A 145 -2.96 4.31 -14.81
N ILE A 146 -2.78 4.93 -15.97
CA ILE A 146 -1.51 4.95 -16.69
C ILE A 146 -1.04 6.40 -16.79
N HIS A 147 0.14 6.67 -16.25
CA HIS A 147 0.83 7.93 -16.42
C HIS A 147 2.02 7.70 -17.34
N SER A 148 2.07 8.46 -18.43
CA SER A 148 3.18 8.43 -19.37
C SER A 148 3.68 9.82 -19.73
N LEU A 149 4.84 9.90 -20.39
CA LEU A 149 5.39 11.17 -20.86
C LEU A 149 4.33 11.90 -21.71
N PRO A 150 4.23 13.25 -21.59
CA PRO A 150 3.24 14.03 -22.35
C PRO A 150 3.36 13.84 -23.87
N SER A 151 4.57 13.55 -24.37
CA SER A 151 4.86 13.27 -25.77
C SER A 151 4.43 11.87 -26.23
N TYR A 152 4.11 10.97 -25.30
CA TYR A 152 3.73 9.61 -25.60
C TYR A 152 2.21 9.43 -25.50
N GLN A 153 1.60 9.12 -26.65
CA GLN A 153 0.17 8.83 -26.72
C GLN A 153 -0.04 7.32 -26.88
N ALA A 154 -0.56 6.68 -25.84
CA ALA A 154 -0.79 5.24 -25.87
C ALA A 154 -2.01 4.92 -26.75
N ARG A 155 -1.82 4.08 -27.76
CA ARG A 155 -2.89 3.59 -28.64
C ARG A 155 -3.28 2.17 -28.24
N PHE A 156 -4.25 2.07 -27.34
CA PHE A 156 -4.86 0.78 -26.99
C PHE A 156 -6.15 0.55 -27.79
N PRO A 157 -6.40 -0.67 -28.29
CA PRO A 157 -7.67 -0.98 -28.94
C PRO A 157 -8.83 -0.91 -27.92
N PRO A 158 -10.08 -0.66 -28.35
CA PRO A 158 -11.24 -0.60 -27.45
C PRO A 158 -11.48 -1.88 -26.64
N SER A 159 -10.98 -3.01 -27.11
CA SER A 159 -11.04 -4.31 -26.42
C SER A 159 -10.01 -4.47 -25.29
N SER A 160 -9.00 -3.61 -25.21
CA SER A 160 -7.94 -3.70 -24.21
C SER A 160 -8.40 -3.15 -22.85
N VAL A 161 -7.94 -3.79 -21.78
CA VAL A 161 -8.17 -3.31 -20.40
C VAL A 161 -7.56 -1.91 -20.14
N PHE A 162 -6.60 -1.51 -20.97
CA PHE A 162 -5.91 -0.22 -20.89
C PHE A 162 -6.59 0.90 -21.68
N TYR A 163 -7.68 0.59 -22.41
CA TYR A 163 -8.40 1.58 -23.19
C TYR A 163 -8.93 2.73 -22.30
N LYS A 164 -8.61 3.97 -22.69
CA LYS A 164 -8.98 5.21 -21.96
C LYS A 164 -8.56 5.21 -20.48
N ARG A 165 -7.46 4.54 -20.15
CA ARG A 165 -6.87 4.52 -18.80
C ARG A 165 -5.68 5.48 -18.62
N GLN A 166 -5.28 6.18 -19.69
CA GLN A 166 -4.21 7.15 -19.66
C GLN A 166 -4.69 8.45 -18.99
N ILE A 167 -3.97 8.87 -17.94
CA ILE A 167 -4.14 10.18 -17.32
C ILE A 167 -3.21 11.14 -18.06
N PRO A 168 -3.73 12.24 -18.63
CA PRO A 168 -2.89 13.25 -19.27
C PRO A 168 -1.92 13.85 -18.25
N SER A 169 -0.64 13.86 -18.58
CA SER A 169 0.38 14.59 -17.84
C SER A 169 0.41 16.04 -18.30
N GLN A 170 0.55 16.98 -17.38
CA GLN A 170 0.92 18.33 -17.76
C GLN A 170 2.37 18.31 -18.26
N ALA A 171 2.64 19.03 -19.34
CA ALA A 171 4.01 19.21 -19.81
C ALA A 171 4.79 19.97 -18.74
N CYS A 172 5.70 19.29 -18.05
CA CYS A 172 6.72 19.98 -17.28
C CYS A 172 7.70 20.57 -18.31
N PHE A 173 7.48 21.84 -18.68
CA PHE A 173 8.52 22.64 -19.34
C PHE A 173 9.58 22.95 -18.27
N GLU A 174 10.37 21.94 -17.91
CA GLU A 174 11.53 22.12 -17.05
C GLU A 174 12.62 22.83 -17.86
N VAL A 175 12.69 24.16 -17.69
CA VAL A 175 13.92 24.94 -17.41
C VAL A 175 15.23 24.49 -18.11
N LEU A 176 15.18 24.03 -19.36
CA LEU A 176 16.38 23.77 -20.18
C LEU A 176 16.70 24.89 -21.18
N THR A 177 15.83 25.89 -21.30
CA THR A 177 16.12 27.08 -22.11
C THR A 177 16.80 28.21 -21.36
N ARG A 178 17.06 28.08 -20.05
CA ARG A 178 17.67 29.14 -19.22
C ARG A 178 19.17 28.98 -18.91
N PHE A 179 19.84 28.02 -19.53
CA PHE A 179 21.31 27.86 -19.41
C PHE A 179 22.07 27.86 -20.74
N SER A 180 21.40 28.14 -21.88
CA SER A 180 22.09 28.23 -23.18
C SER A 180 22.27 29.66 -23.70
N TYR A 181 21.90 30.68 -22.91
CA TYR A 181 22.17 32.08 -23.22
C TYR A 181 22.48 32.82 -21.93
N HIS A 182 23.71 32.67 -21.45
CA HIS A 182 24.43 33.77 -20.81
C HIS A 182 25.93 33.58 -20.88
#